data_AF-A0A7T6VFG6-F1
#
_entry.id   AF-A0A7T6VFG6-F1
#
_cell.length_a   1.000
_cell.length_b   1.000
_cell.length_c   1.000
_cell.angle_alpha   90.00
_cell.angle_beta   90.00
_cell.angle_gamma   90.00
#
_symmetry.space_group_name_H-M   'P 1'
#
loop_
_entity.id
_entity.type
_entity.pdbx_description
1 polymer ?
#
loop_
_entity_poly.entity_id
_entity_poly.type
_entity_poly.pdbx_seq_one_letter_code
_entity_poly.pdbx_strand_id
1 'polypeptide(L)'
;MAKKLGGSMKAKSIGSHLKPYSIFKKRRTTIAHAFASALAPTDIYDKIKVDGALRALGLDPDDLRCVYCSKSAQTWDHLFNLVTNGEANGCGHQIGNLVPSCRDCNSAKGGKPYEVFVDGLAALSDEGRAELKARLRAHSELTKSSTLSASQNERALLQRYRAIQDQVLALLQDADACAEEIRAERQRRC
;
A
#
# COMPACT_ATOMS: atom_id res chain seq x y z
N MET A 1 -12.91 15.56 26.12
CA MET A 1 -12.62 14.77 24.90
C MET A 1 -11.49 13.79 25.23
N ALA A 2 -11.81 12.53 25.47
CA ALA A 2 -10.87 11.54 25.97
C ALA A 2 -9.81 11.19 24.91
N LYS A 3 -8.54 11.54 25.18
CA LYS A 3 -7.39 10.92 24.52
C LYS A 3 -7.55 9.40 24.66
N LYS A 4 -7.59 8.66 23.55
CA LYS A 4 -7.32 7.22 23.57
C LYS A 4 -5.92 7.06 24.16
N LEU A 5 -5.86 6.70 25.44
CA LEU A 5 -4.65 6.21 26.07
C LEU A 5 -4.20 5.00 25.25
N GLY A 6 -3.04 5.13 24.57
CA GLY A 6 -2.40 3.99 23.92
C GLY A 6 -2.27 2.88 24.96
N GLY A 7 -2.86 1.72 24.68
CA GLY A 7 -2.91 0.63 25.64
C GLY A 7 -1.51 0.29 26.12
N SER A 8 -1.30 0.35 27.44
CA SER A 8 -0.04 -0.03 28.06
C SER A 8 0.37 -1.45 27.62
N MET A 9 1.63 -1.63 27.21
CA MET A 9 2.13 -2.94 26.82
C MET A 9 2.01 -3.90 28.01
N LYS A 10 1.33 -5.04 27.79
CA LYS A 10 1.21 -6.10 28.79
C LYS A 10 2.39 -7.06 28.64
N ALA A 11 2.98 -7.53 29.74
CA ALA A 11 4.09 -8.49 29.73
C ALA A 11 3.83 -9.72 28.82
N LYS A 12 2.57 -10.16 28.71
CA LYS A 12 2.12 -11.23 27.81
C LYS A 12 2.45 -10.99 26.32
N SER A 13 2.68 -9.74 25.88
CA SER A 13 3.05 -9.42 24.49
C SER A 13 4.37 -10.04 24.05
N ILE A 14 5.29 -10.33 24.99
CA ILE A 14 6.59 -10.96 24.69
C ILE A 14 6.42 -12.32 24.00
N GLY A 15 5.30 -13.01 24.22
CA GLY A 15 5.02 -14.30 23.60
C GLY A 15 5.00 -14.27 22.07
N SER A 16 4.79 -13.11 21.43
CA SER A 16 4.92 -12.96 19.98
C SER A 16 6.38 -12.97 19.50
N HIS A 17 7.30 -12.47 20.34
CA HIS A 17 8.74 -12.40 20.08
C HIS A 17 9.46 -13.71 20.36
N LEU A 18 8.92 -14.54 21.25
CA LEU A 18 9.51 -15.83 21.63
C LEU A 18 9.15 -16.98 20.66
N LYS A 19 8.29 -16.74 19.68
CA LYS A 19 7.95 -17.74 18.66
C LYS A 19 9.03 -17.78 17.57
N PRO A 20 9.32 -18.97 17.00
CA PRO A 20 10.17 -19.05 15.81
C PRO A 20 9.67 -18.12 14.70
N TYR A 21 10.60 -17.40 14.09
CA TYR A 21 10.30 -16.53 12.95
C TYR A 21 10.00 -17.40 11.73
N SER A 22 8.86 -17.16 11.06
CA SER A 22 8.54 -17.77 9.77
C SER A 22 8.82 -16.79 8.65
N ILE A 23 9.77 -17.16 7.79
CA ILE A 23 10.18 -16.37 6.62
C ILE A 23 9.00 -16.24 5.67
N PHE A 24 8.33 -17.35 5.35
CA PHE A 24 7.18 -17.35 4.44
C PHE A 24 6.06 -16.45 4.95
N LYS A 25 5.59 -16.66 6.18
CA LYS A 25 4.45 -15.89 6.73
C LYS A 25 4.75 -14.39 6.82
N LYS A 26 6.01 -14.02 7.10
CA LYS A 26 6.42 -12.62 7.26
C LYS A 26 6.74 -11.92 5.95
N ARG A 27 7.11 -12.66 4.89
CA ARG A 27 7.54 -12.08 3.61
C ARG A 27 6.55 -12.27 2.48
N ARG A 28 5.58 -13.18 2.60
CA ARG A 28 4.57 -13.46 1.55
C ARG A 28 3.92 -12.19 1.00
N THR A 29 3.43 -11.31 1.88
CA THR A 29 2.77 -10.06 1.47
C THR A 29 3.75 -9.07 0.85
N THR A 30 4.96 -8.96 1.39
CA THR A 30 6.01 -8.09 0.84
C THR A 30 6.42 -8.53 -0.57
N ILE A 31 6.53 -9.83 -0.80
CA ILE A 31 6.92 -10.39 -2.10
C ILE A 31 5.78 -10.23 -3.10
N ALA A 32 4.55 -10.59 -2.72
CA ALA A 32 3.39 -10.33 -3.57
C ALA A 32 3.30 -8.85 -3.96
N HIS A 33 3.61 -7.95 -3.02
CA HIS A 33 3.66 -6.53 -3.30
C HIS A 33 4.75 -6.13 -4.30
N ALA A 34 5.96 -6.69 -4.19
CA ALA A 34 7.03 -6.42 -5.13
C ALA A 34 6.65 -6.83 -6.57
N PHE A 35 6.05 -8.02 -6.74
CA PHE A 35 5.61 -8.50 -8.05
C PHE A 35 4.48 -7.64 -8.63
N ALA A 36 3.46 -7.33 -7.83
CA ALA A 36 2.37 -6.47 -8.28
C ALA A 36 2.86 -5.06 -8.64
N SER A 37 3.78 -4.49 -7.86
CA SER A 37 4.32 -3.14 -8.10
C SER A 37 5.14 -3.07 -9.39
N ALA A 38 5.85 -4.15 -9.75
CA ALA A 38 6.67 -4.17 -10.96
C ALA A 38 5.85 -4.17 -12.27
N LEU A 39 4.58 -4.59 -12.22
CA LEU A 39 3.65 -4.52 -13.36
C LEU A 39 2.65 -3.35 -13.25
N ALA A 40 2.65 -2.64 -12.13
CA ALA A 40 1.72 -1.56 -11.91
C ALA A 40 2.00 -0.40 -12.90
N PRO A 41 0.96 0.23 -13.49
CA PRO A 41 1.16 1.36 -14.39
C PRO A 41 1.91 2.50 -13.71
N THR A 42 2.81 3.15 -14.45
CA THR A 42 3.57 4.31 -13.95
C THR A 42 3.48 5.45 -14.95
N ASP A 43 3.23 6.66 -14.48
CA ASP A 43 3.33 7.83 -15.34
C ASP A 43 4.79 8.30 -15.46
N ILE A 44 5.13 8.84 -16.63
CA ILE A 44 6.39 9.59 -16.81
C ILE A 44 6.21 10.95 -16.11
N TYR A 45 7.21 11.36 -15.34
CA TYR A 45 7.16 12.66 -14.66
C TYR A 45 7.00 13.81 -15.67
N ASP A 46 5.98 14.63 -15.42
CA ASP A 46 5.66 15.82 -16.20
C ASP A 46 5.24 16.92 -15.22
N LYS A 47 6.12 17.90 -15.01
CA LYS A 47 5.91 18.97 -14.02
C LYS A 47 4.60 19.72 -14.25
N ILE A 48 4.23 19.99 -15.51
CA ILE A 48 3.03 20.77 -15.82
C ILE A 48 1.79 19.98 -15.41
N LYS A 49 1.76 18.67 -15.70
CA LYS A 49 0.66 17.79 -15.28
C LYS A 49 0.59 17.63 -13.77
N VAL A 50 1.74 17.45 -13.12
CA VAL A 50 1.82 17.29 -11.66
C VAL A 50 1.33 18.56 -10.96
N ASP A 51 1.84 19.72 -11.34
CA ASP A 51 1.41 21.01 -10.77
C ASP A 51 -0.08 21.26 -11.01
N GLY A 52 -0.58 20.95 -12.22
CA GLY A 52 -2.00 21.09 -12.55
C GLY A 52 -2.89 20.21 -11.66
N ALA A 53 -2.51 18.95 -11.47
CA ALA A 53 -3.24 18.01 -10.62
C ALA A 53 -3.23 18.45 -9.14
N LEU A 54 -2.09 18.93 -8.64
CA LEU A 54 -1.97 19.46 -7.28
C LEU A 54 -2.85 20.70 -7.06
N ARG A 55 -2.85 21.63 -8.02
CA ARG A 55 -3.74 22.81 -7.95
C ARG A 55 -5.22 22.42 -8.00
N ALA A 56 -5.59 21.42 -8.79
CA ALA A 56 -6.96 20.89 -8.83
C ALA A 56 -7.40 20.25 -7.49
N LEU A 57 -6.44 19.71 -6.72
CA LEU A 57 -6.67 19.27 -5.33
C LEU A 57 -6.78 20.45 -4.35
N GLY A 58 -6.54 21.69 -4.78
CA GLY A 58 -6.51 22.88 -3.93
C GLY A 58 -5.20 23.01 -3.13
N LEU A 59 -4.09 22.49 -3.66
CA LEU A 59 -2.77 22.56 -3.04
C LEU A 59 -1.85 23.50 -3.81
N ASP A 60 -0.90 24.09 -3.09
CA ASP A 60 0.22 24.80 -3.67
C ASP A 60 1.36 23.82 -3.99
N PRO A 61 1.79 23.67 -5.27
CA PRO A 61 2.93 22.82 -5.62
C PRO A 61 4.24 23.19 -4.93
N ASP A 62 4.40 24.45 -4.50
CA ASP A 62 5.62 24.93 -3.84
C ASP A 62 5.58 24.76 -2.31
N ASP A 63 4.42 24.47 -1.72
CA ASP A 63 4.22 24.20 -0.28
C ASP A 63 3.22 23.06 -0.04
N LEU A 64 3.65 21.83 -0.33
CA LEU A 64 2.77 20.67 -0.24
C LEU A 64 2.24 20.42 1.18
N ARG A 65 0.91 20.39 1.28
CA ARG A 65 0.16 19.99 2.48
C ARG A 65 -0.51 18.65 2.27
N CYS A 66 -0.64 17.90 3.36
CA CYS A 66 -1.37 16.64 3.41
C CYS A 66 -2.83 16.88 3.04
N VAL A 67 -3.34 16.15 2.04
CA VAL A 67 -4.73 16.32 1.58
C VAL A 67 -5.77 16.01 2.64
N TYR A 68 -5.40 15.21 3.65
CA TYR A 68 -6.31 14.73 4.68
C TYR A 68 -6.38 15.62 5.93
N CYS A 69 -5.31 16.33 6.27
CA CYS A 69 -5.23 17.09 7.52
C CYS A 69 -4.53 18.44 7.43
N SER A 70 -4.12 18.85 6.21
CA SER A 70 -3.49 20.14 5.92
C SER A 70 -2.14 20.40 6.61
N LYS A 71 -1.60 19.46 7.39
CA LYS A 71 -0.21 19.51 7.88
C LYS A 71 0.77 19.36 6.73
N SER A 72 2.05 19.68 6.94
CA SER A 72 3.10 19.45 5.93
C SER A 72 3.08 18.00 5.41
N ALA A 73 3.10 17.85 4.09
CA ALA A 73 3.23 16.55 3.45
C ALA A 73 4.65 16.00 3.62
N GLN A 74 4.76 14.70 3.86
CA GLN A 74 6.03 14.01 4.14
C GLN A 74 6.21 12.74 3.30
N THR A 75 5.16 12.36 2.57
CA THR A 75 5.08 11.15 1.76
C THR A 75 3.97 11.33 0.72
N TRP A 76 3.86 10.36 -0.17
CA TRP A 76 2.76 10.24 -1.13
C TRP A 76 1.92 9.03 -0.71
N ASP A 77 0.60 9.21 -0.65
CA ASP A 77 -0.34 8.14 -0.40
C ASP A 77 -1.03 7.74 -1.70
N HIS A 78 -1.31 6.44 -1.84
CA HIS A 78 -2.07 5.92 -2.96
C HIS A 78 -3.56 5.94 -2.63
N LEU A 79 -4.38 6.62 -3.43
CA LEU A 79 -5.84 6.62 -3.24
C LEU A 79 -6.42 5.20 -3.33
N PHE A 80 -5.96 4.44 -4.33
CA PHE A 80 -6.23 3.03 -4.49
C PHE A 80 -4.95 2.22 -4.23
N ASN A 81 -5.04 1.26 -3.30
CA ASN A 81 -3.92 0.40 -2.92
C ASN A 81 -3.33 -0.32 -4.13
N LEU A 82 -2.01 -0.23 -4.32
CA LEU A 82 -1.29 -0.93 -5.40
C LEU A 82 -1.65 -2.40 -5.51
N VAL A 83 -1.92 -3.05 -4.37
CA VAL A 83 -2.19 -4.47 -4.27
C VAL A 83 -3.49 -4.71 -3.54
N THR A 84 -4.42 -5.41 -4.19
CA THR A 84 -5.62 -5.93 -3.56
C THR A 84 -5.65 -7.43 -3.76
N ASN A 85 -5.78 -8.19 -2.67
CA ASN A 85 -5.77 -9.67 -2.69
C ASN A 85 -4.54 -10.32 -3.35
N GLY A 86 -3.40 -9.63 -3.38
CA GLY A 86 -2.15 -10.13 -3.98
C GLY A 86 -2.00 -9.82 -5.47
N GLU A 87 -2.98 -9.15 -6.09
CA GLU A 87 -2.93 -8.69 -7.47
C GLU A 87 -2.83 -7.17 -7.56
N ALA A 88 -2.21 -6.68 -8.64
CA ALA A 88 -2.15 -5.25 -8.94
C ALA A 88 -3.57 -4.72 -9.21
N ASN A 89 -3.94 -3.61 -8.58
CA ASN A 89 -5.29 -3.03 -8.74
C ASN A 89 -5.52 -2.27 -10.07
N GLY A 90 -4.47 -2.12 -10.89
CA GLY A 90 -4.52 -1.44 -12.18
C GLY A 90 -4.30 0.07 -12.14
N CYS A 91 -4.15 0.71 -10.97
CA CYS A 91 -3.96 2.16 -10.85
C CYS A 91 -2.50 2.60 -10.68
N GLY A 92 -1.67 1.76 -10.06
CA GLY A 92 -0.22 1.93 -9.96
C GLY A 92 0.29 3.27 -9.43
N HIS A 93 1.49 3.66 -9.88
CA HIS A 93 2.15 4.92 -9.58
C HIS A 93 1.82 5.98 -10.64
N GLN A 94 0.54 6.31 -10.73
CA GLN A 94 0.03 7.33 -11.65
C GLN A 94 -0.31 8.61 -10.88
N ILE A 95 -0.27 9.75 -11.57
CA ILE A 95 -0.55 11.07 -10.99
C ILE A 95 -1.92 11.04 -10.30
N GLY A 96 -2.95 10.51 -10.96
CA GLY A 96 -4.30 10.41 -10.40
C GLY A 96 -4.44 9.48 -9.20
N ASN A 97 -3.50 8.56 -8.99
CA ASN A 97 -3.53 7.65 -7.85
C ASN A 97 -2.70 8.17 -6.67
N LEU A 98 -1.89 9.23 -6.85
CA LEU A 98 -0.96 9.72 -5.83
C LEU A 98 -1.41 11.07 -5.28
N VAL A 99 -1.43 11.19 -3.94
CA VAL A 99 -1.74 12.44 -3.25
C VAL A 99 -0.71 12.75 -2.16
N PRO A 100 -0.36 14.03 -1.91
CA PRO A 100 0.52 14.39 -0.82
C PRO A 100 -0.09 14.05 0.54
N SER A 101 0.66 13.40 1.42
CA SER A 101 0.18 12.98 2.74
C SER A 101 1.24 13.13 3.82
N CYS A 102 0.83 13.31 5.08
CA CYS A 102 1.73 13.16 6.22
C CYS A 102 1.86 11.68 6.58
N ARG A 103 2.91 11.31 7.32
CA ARG A 103 3.16 9.89 7.68
C ARG A 103 2.03 9.30 8.51
N ASP A 104 1.46 10.09 9.43
CA ASP A 104 0.38 9.66 10.32
C ASP A 104 -0.89 9.31 9.55
N CYS A 105 -1.33 10.18 8.63
CA CYS A 105 -2.50 9.93 7.81
C CYS A 105 -2.30 8.75 6.86
N ASN A 106 -1.14 8.68 6.17
CA ASN A 106 -0.82 7.56 5.30
C ASN A 106 -0.86 6.23 6.08
N SER A 107 -0.21 6.17 7.25
CA SER A 107 -0.23 4.99 8.11
C SER A 107 -1.61 4.64 8.65
N ALA A 108 -2.42 5.64 9.04
CA ALA A 108 -3.75 5.44 9.59
C ALA A 108 -4.80 5.01 8.54
N LYS A 109 -4.65 5.48 7.30
CA LYS A 109 -5.40 4.97 6.15
C LYS A 109 -5.01 3.51 5.87
N GLY A 110 -3.71 3.26 5.74
CA GLY A 110 -3.18 1.94 5.41
C GLY A 110 -3.86 1.39 4.15
N GLY A 111 -4.35 0.15 4.22
CA GLY A 111 -5.06 -0.50 3.11
C GLY A 111 -6.55 -0.15 2.96
N LYS A 112 -7.08 0.86 3.65
CA LYS A 112 -8.51 1.23 3.53
C LYS A 112 -8.75 2.00 2.21
N PRO A 113 -9.93 1.85 1.59
CA PRO A 113 -10.40 2.80 0.59
C PRO A 113 -10.34 4.23 1.13
N TYR A 114 -9.92 5.20 0.32
CA TYR A 114 -9.75 6.57 0.77
C TYR A 114 -11.07 7.18 1.26
N GLU A 115 -12.22 6.78 0.69
CA GLU A 115 -13.54 7.24 1.08
C GLU A 115 -13.85 6.87 2.53
N VAL A 116 -13.60 5.60 2.89
CA VAL A 116 -13.78 5.09 4.25
C VAL A 116 -12.84 5.79 5.23
N PHE A 117 -11.62 6.11 4.79
CA PHE A 117 -10.69 6.87 5.62
C PHE A 117 -11.14 8.31 5.84
N VAL A 118 -11.59 9.00 4.79
CA VAL A 118 -12.11 10.37 4.87
C VAL A 118 -13.35 10.45 5.75
N ASP A 119 -14.24 9.45 5.68
CA ASP A 119 -15.42 9.37 6.57
C ASP A 119 -15.04 9.29 8.06
N GLY A 120 -13.85 8.75 8.37
CA GLY A 120 -13.30 8.70 9.72
C GLY A 120 -12.61 9.98 10.21
N LEU A 121 -12.47 11.01 9.36
CA LEU A 121 -11.80 12.27 9.73
C LEU A 121 -12.75 13.16 10.54
N ALA A 122 -12.70 13.01 11.86
CA ALA A 122 -13.53 13.77 12.81
C ALA A 122 -13.24 15.28 12.84
N ALA A 123 -12.12 15.73 12.28
CA ALA A 123 -11.78 17.15 12.20
C ALA A 123 -12.54 17.90 11.09
N LEU A 124 -13.15 17.18 10.14
CA LEU A 124 -13.92 17.76 9.05
C LEU A 124 -15.41 17.74 9.38
N SER A 125 -16.18 18.69 8.87
CA SER A 125 -17.65 18.60 8.85
C SER A 125 -18.11 17.58 7.80
N ASP A 126 -19.41 17.29 7.76
CA ASP A 126 -19.98 16.44 6.70
C ASP A 126 -19.76 17.04 5.32
N GLU A 127 -19.93 18.36 5.19
CA GLU A 127 -19.69 19.10 3.96
C GLU A 127 -18.22 19.06 3.57
N GLY A 128 -17.31 19.27 4.53
CA GLY A 128 -15.86 19.21 4.28
C GLY A 128 -15.40 17.82 3.85
N ARG A 129 -15.98 16.75 4.42
CA ARG A 129 -15.74 15.38 3.96
C ARG A 129 -16.25 15.16 2.54
N ALA A 130 -17.45 15.63 2.22
CA ALA A 130 -18.04 15.49 0.90
C ALA A 130 -17.20 16.22 -0.17
N GLU A 131 -16.78 17.45 0.10
CA GLU A 131 -15.93 18.24 -0.80
C GLU A 131 -14.56 17.60 -1.01
N LEU A 132 -13.91 17.11 0.06
CA LEU A 132 -12.65 16.39 -0.05
C LEU A 132 -12.81 15.14 -0.91
N LYS A 133 -13.84 14.32 -0.66
CA LYS A 133 -14.11 13.12 -1.47
C LYS A 133 -14.37 13.48 -2.94
N ALA A 134 -15.08 14.57 -3.23
CA ALA A 134 -15.32 15.03 -4.59
C ALA A 134 -14.01 15.40 -5.32
N ARG A 135 -13.12 16.15 -4.68
CA ARG A 135 -11.80 16.49 -5.24
C ARG A 135 -10.93 15.25 -5.46
N LEU A 136 -10.87 14.34 -4.48
CA LEU A 136 -10.10 13.10 -4.60
C LEU A 136 -10.65 12.21 -5.72
N ARG A 137 -11.97 12.13 -5.88
CA ARG A 137 -12.60 11.42 -6.99
C ARG A 137 -12.21 12.03 -8.34
N ALA A 138 -12.35 13.34 -8.50
CA ALA A 138 -11.97 14.02 -9.74
C ALA A 138 -10.47 13.83 -10.06
N HIS A 139 -9.60 13.90 -9.06
CA HIS A 139 -8.17 13.60 -9.22
C HIS A 139 -7.93 12.16 -9.68
N SER A 140 -8.68 11.21 -9.12
CA SER A 140 -8.55 9.79 -9.44
C SER A 140 -8.93 9.44 -10.88
N GLU A 141 -9.70 10.28 -11.57
CA GLU A 141 -10.05 10.12 -12.98
C GLU A 141 -8.83 10.33 -13.92
N LEU A 142 -7.75 10.95 -13.43
CA LEU A 142 -6.49 11.04 -14.16
C LEU A 142 -5.77 9.70 -14.29
N THR A 143 -6.14 8.71 -13.47
CA THR A 143 -5.59 7.35 -13.53
C THR A 143 -6.10 6.64 -14.77
N LYS A 144 -5.17 6.17 -15.60
CA LYS A 144 -5.52 5.38 -16.78
C LYS A 144 -5.57 3.90 -16.41
N SER A 145 -6.76 3.34 -16.29
CA SER A 145 -6.90 1.89 -16.33
C SER A 145 -6.66 1.43 -17.77
N SER A 146 -5.68 0.55 -18.00
CA SER A 146 -5.55 -0.13 -19.28
C SER A 146 -6.78 -1.01 -19.49
N THR A 147 -7.61 -0.68 -20.48
CA THR A 147 -8.77 -1.50 -20.88
C THR A 147 -8.45 -2.45 -22.05
N LEU A 148 -7.20 -2.44 -22.54
CA LEU A 148 -6.80 -3.29 -23.65
C LEU A 148 -6.69 -4.75 -23.19
N SER A 149 -7.25 -5.66 -24.00
CA SER A 149 -7.10 -7.09 -23.76
C SER A 149 -5.64 -7.49 -23.99
N ALA A 150 -5.05 -8.21 -23.03
CA ALA A 150 -3.69 -8.70 -23.14
C ALA A 150 -3.48 -9.54 -24.41
N SER A 151 -2.39 -9.24 -25.14
CA SER A 151 -2.01 -10.03 -26.32
C SER A 151 -1.71 -11.50 -25.96
N GLN A 152 -1.66 -12.42 -26.94
CA GLN A 152 -1.28 -13.81 -26.66
C GLN A 152 0.15 -13.90 -26.06
N ASN A 153 1.08 -13.10 -26.57
CA ASN A 153 2.45 -13.03 -26.05
C ASN A 153 2.47 -12.49 -24.62
N GLU A 154 1.71 -11.44 -24.34
CA GLU A 154 1.58 -10.88 -23.00
C GLU A 154 1.00 -11.89 -22.00
N ARG A 155 -0.05 -12.63 -22.40
CA ARG A 155 -0.61 -13.71 -21.57
C ARG A 155 0.43 -14.78 -21.22
N ALA A 156 1.25 -15.20 -22.19
CA ALA A 156 2.34 -16.16 -21.95
C ALA A 156 3.41 -15.59 -21.00
N LEU A 157 3.77 -14.32 -21.16
CA LEU A 157 4.72 -13.64 -20.25
C LEU A 157 4.14 -13.51 -18.83
N LEU A 158 2.87 -13.14 -18.69
CA LEU A 158 2.19 -13.06 -17.40
C LEU A 158 2.12 -14.42 -16.71
N GLN A 159 1.86 -15.50 -17.46
CA GLN A 159 1.89 -16.86 -16.91
C GLN A 159 3.27 -17.22 -16.39
N ARG A 160 4.33 -16.96 -17.17
CA ARG A 160 5.71 -17.17 -16.72
C ARG A 160 6.05 -16.32 -15.50
N TYR A 161 5.61 -15.07 -15.48
CA TYR A 161 5.82 -14.13 -14.38
C TYR A 161 5.21 -14.63 -13.08
N ARG A 162 3.95 -15.11 -13.12
CA ARG A 162 3.26 -15.74 -11.98
C ARG A 162 3.97 -17.01 -11.51
N ALA A 163 4.41 -17.86 -12.44
CA ALA A 163 5.16 -19.06 -12.08
C ALA A 163 6.46 -18.74 -11.33
N ILE A 164 7.15 -17.65 -11.68
CA ILE A 164 8.34 -17.19 -10.93
C ILE A 164 7.95 -16.74 -9.52
N GLN A 165 6.85 -15.99 -9.38
CA GLN A 165 6.34 -15.58 -8.06
C GLN A 165 6.05 -16.79 -7.16
N ASP A 166 5.38 -17.80 -7.72
CA ASP A 166 5.03 -19.03 -6.99
C ASP A 166 6.27 -19.80 -6.57
N GLN A 167 7.29 -19.90 -7.44
CA GLN A 167 8.56 -20.53 -7.11
C GLN A 167 9.28 -19.82 -5.96
N VAL A 168 9.32 -18.47 -5.97
CA VAL A 168 9.93 -17.70 -4.88
C VAL A 168 9.20 -17.97 -3.56
N LEU A 169 7.87 -17.99 -3.58
CA LEU A 169 7.07 -18.26 -2.37
C LEU A 169 7.26 -19.69 -1.85
N ALA A 170 7.34 -20.69 -2.76
CA ALA A 170 7.63 -22.07 -2.41
C ALA A 170 9.00 -22.21 -1.74
N LEU A 171 10.05 -21.59 -2.29
CA LEU A 171 11.39 -21.62 -1.70
C LEU A 171 11.44 -21.03 -0.29
N LEU A 172 10.62 -20.02 0.02
CA LEU A 172 10.53 -19.49 1.39
C LEU A 172 9.82 -20.43 2.35
N GLN A 173 8.85 -21.20 1.85
CA GLN A 173 8.18 -22.22 2.62
C GLN A 173 9.13 -23.40 2.90
N ASP A 174 9.91 -23.82 1.90
CA ASP A 174 10.93 -24.85 2.05
C ASP A 174 12.02 -24.42 3.04
N ALA A 175 12.42 -23.15 3.00
CA ALA A 175 13.36 -22.59 3.98
C ALA A 175 12.81 -22.63 5.42
N ASP A 176 11.50 -22.40 5.61
CA ASP A 176 10.86 -22.54 6.93
C ASP A 176 10.88 -23.98 7.42
N ALA A 177 10.60 -24.96 6.56
CA ALA A 177 10.66 -26.40 6.88
C ALA A 177 12.09 -26.82 7.25
N CYS A 178 13.08 -26.44 6.44
CA CYS A 178 14.49 -26.70 6.74
C CYS A 178 14.91 -26.08 8.09
N ALA A 179 14.44 -24.87 8.40
CA ALA A 179 14.73 -24.22 9.67
C ALA A 179 14.07 -24.94 10.86
N GLU A 180 12.90 -25.57 10.67
CA GLU A 180 12.27 -26.43 11.68
C GLU A 180 13.10 -27.68 11.97
N GLU A 181 13.56 -28.37 10.93
CA GLU A 181 14.43 -29.55 11.07
C GLU A 181 15.74 -29.21 11.78
N ILE A 182 16.41 -28.12 11.39
CA ILE A 182 17.63 -27.64 12.06
C ILE A 182 17.38 -27.37 13.56
N ARG A 183 16.24 -26.79 13.93
CA ARG A 183 15.89 -26.56 15.34
C ARG A 183 15.66 -27.86 16.08
N ALA A 184 14.97 -28.83 15.47
CA ALA A 184 14.75 -30.15 16.06
C ALA A 184 16.08 -30.90 16.28
N GLU A 185 17.00 -30.86 15.31
CA GLU A 185 18.34 -31.44 15.46
C GLU A 185 19.13 -30.80 16.61
N ARG A 186 19.05 -29.48 16.76
CA ARG A 186 19.69 -28.78 17.89
C ARG A 186 19.11 -29.20 19.23
N GLN A 187 17.80 -29.37 19.32
CA GLN A 187 17.12 -29.81 20.54
C GLN A 187 17.49 -31.23 20.95
N ARG A 188 17.70 -32.15 20.00
CA ARG A 188 18.12 -33.53 20.30
C ARG A 188 19.55 -33.64 20.82
N ARG A 189 20.37 -32.59 20.63
CA ARG A 189 21.76 -32.52 21.13
C ARG A 189 21.85 -31.88 22.52
N CYS A 190 20.75 -31.35 23.05
CA CYS A 190 20.66 -30.76 24.37
C CYS A 190 19.96 -31.73 25.33
#